data_AF-A0A4Q2ULL8-F1
#
_entry.id   AF-A0A4Q2ULL8-F1
#
_cell.length_a   1.000
_cell.length_b   1.000
_cell.length_c   1.000
_cell.angle_alpha   90.00
_cell.angle_beta   90.00
_cell.angle_gamma   90.00
#
_symmetry.space_group_name_H-M   'P 1'
#
loop_
_entity.id
_entity.type
_entity.pdbx_description
1 polymer ?
#
loop_
_entity_poly.entity_id
_entity_poly.type
_entity_poly.pdbx_seq_one_letter_code
_entity_poly.pdbx_strand_id
1 'polypeptide(L)'
;MLQAWFLFGILSFSVATAYLWQEGEFKKMNLFDFFDYSFPAIMYGPIGFIYLLYQMPTPYNKYKKYGAMLVIVSFLFISVTEGTKEFIGCVCKDGWRSPSTGRGTCSWHGGIDYYDYKYWWDK
;
A
#
# COMPACT_ATOMS: atom_id res chain seq x y z
N MET A 1 2.88 -6.89 4.51
CA MET A 1 1.93 -6.62 3.40
C MET A 1 0.88 -5.58 3.81
N LEU A 2 -0.04 -5.85 4.75
CA LEU A 2 -1.18 -4.96 5.03
C LEU A 2 -0.78 -3.51 5.39
N GLN A 3 0.30 -3.32 6.16
CA GLN A 3 0.79 -1.99 6.55
C GLN A 3 1.31 -1.14 5.38
N ALA A 4 2.02 -1.75 4.42
CA ALA A 4 2.58 -1.03 3.27
C ALA A 4 1.47 -0.57 2.31
N TRP A 5 0.47 -1.42 2.08
CA TRP A 5 -0.70 -1.07 1.25
C TRP A 5 -1.55 0.02 1.91
N PHE A 6 -1.69 -0.01 3.23
CA PHE A 6 -2.43 1.02 3.97
C PHE A 6 -1.74 2.39 3.89
N LEU A 7 -0.42 2.44 4.06
CA LEU A 7 0.36 3.68 3.93
C LEU A 7 0.34 4.21 2.49
N PHE A 8 0.38 3.31 1.50
CA PHE A 8 0.24 3.69 0.09
C PHE A 8 -1.14 4.31 -0.21
N GLY A 9 -2.21 3.71 0.32
CA GLY A 9 -3.56 4.24 0.23
C GLY A 9 -3.67 5.65 0.84
N ILE A 10 -3.09 5.86 2.02
CA ILE A 10 -3.06 7.16 2.69
C ILE A 10 -2.28 8.20 1.86
N LEU A 11 -1.08 7.88 1.39
CA LEU A 11 -0.27 8.80 0.59
C LEU A 11 -0.96 9.18 -0.73
N SER A 12 -1.56 8.22 -1.41
CA SER A 12 -2.33 8.45 -2.64
C SER A 12 -3.51 9.37 -2.39
N PHE A 13 -4.21 9.16 -1.26
CA PHE A 13 -5.33 9.98 -0.81
C PHE A 13 -4.89 11.41 -0.42
N SER A 14 -3.76 11.56 0.28
CA SER A 14 -3.18 12.85 0.63
C SER A 14 -2.75 13.66 -0.59
N VAL A 15 -2.18 13.00 -1.61
CA VAL A 15 -1.80 13.67 -2.87
C VAL A 15 -3.04 14.07 -3.67
N ALA A 16 -4.05 13.20 -3.79
CA ALA A 16 -5.30 13.53 -4.47
C ALA A 16 -6.03 14.70 -3.80
N THR A 17 -6.12 14.70 -2.46
CA THR A 17 -6.73 15.79 -1.69
C THR A 17 -5.95 17.10 -1.81
N ALA A 18 -4.61 17.07 -1.73
CA ALA A 18 -3.78 18.26 -1.90
C ALA A 18 -3.92 18.86 -3.31
N TYR A 19 -4.04 18.01 -4.33
CA TYR A 19 -4.22 18.46 -5.72
C TYR A 19 -5.58 19.14 -5.92
N LEU A 20 -6.64 18.55 -5.37
CA LEU A 20 -8.00 19.12 -5.41
C LEU A 20 -8.12 20.42 -4.58
N TRP A 21 -7.32 20.55 -3.53
CA TRP A 21 -7.25 21.76 -2.70
C TRP A 21 -6.59 22.93 -3.44
N GLN A 22 -5.51 22.68 -4.19
CA GLN A 22 -4.72 23.73 -4.85
C GLN A 22 -5.48 24.48 -5.95
N GLU A 23 -6.45 23.85 -6.62
CA GLU A 23 -7.23 24.48 -7.69
C GLU A 23 -8.53 25.17 -7.22
N GLY A 24 -8.82 25.22 -5.92
CA GLY A 24 -10.00 25.89 -5.36
C GLY A 24 -11.34 25.18 -5.65
N GLU A 25 -11.31 24.05 -6.36
CA GLU A 25 -12.46 23.20 -6.70
C GLU A 25 -12.97 22.37 -5.51
N PHE A 26 -12.19 22.26 -4.42
CA PHE A 26 -12.62 21.60 -3.18
C PHE A 26 -13.91 22.21 -2.59
N LYS A 27 -14.17 23.50 -2.85
CA LYS A 27 -15.39 24.18 -2.35
C LYS A 27 -16.69 23.67 -2.96
N LYS A 28 -16.65 22.88 -4.04
CA LYS A 28 -17.85 22.37 -4.73
C LYS A 28 -18.14 20.89 -4.45
N MET A 29 -17.17 20.15 -3.90
CA MET A 29 -17.39 18.75 -3.55
C MET A 29 -18.01 18.65 -2.16
N ASN A 30 -19.12 17.94 -2.07
CA ASN A 30 -19.69 17.60 -0.77
C ASN A 30 -18.95 16.39 -0.19
N LEU A 31 -19.13 16.16 1.12
CA LEU A 31 -18.45 15.10 1.84
C LEU A 31 -18.78 13.70 1.29
N PHE A 32 -19.98 13.51 0.73
CA PHE A 32 -20.41 12.23 0.17
C PHE A 32 -19.66 11.90 -1.12
N ASP A 33 -19.56 12.85 -2.05
CA ASP A 33 -18.79 12.70 -3.29
C ASP A 33 -17.32 12.38 -2.98
N PHE A 34 -16.78 12.98 -1.92
CA PHE A 34 -15.44 12.72 -1.46
C PHE A 34 -15.25 11.28 -0.96
N PHE A 35 -16.20 10.76 -0.16
CA PHE A 35 -16.16 9.39 0.32
C PHE A 35 -16.32 8.38 -0.82
N ASP A 36 -17.24 8.63 -1.76
CA ASP A 36 -17.49 7.72 -2.89
C ASP A 36 -16.28 7.59 -3.82
N TYR A 37 -15.47 8.64 -3.97
CA TYR A 37 -14.21 8.57 -4.70
C TYR A 37 -13.10 7.87 -3.90
N SER A 38 -12.97 8.12 -2.60
CA SER A 38 -11.83 7.62 -1.84
C SER A 38 -11.99 6.17 -1.35
N PHE A 39 -13.21 5.71 -1.10
CA PHE A 39 -13.49 4.36 -0.61
C PHE A 39 -13.01 3.25 -1.55
N PRO A 40 -13.28 3.31 -2.88
CA PRO A 40 -12.84 2.26 -3.80
C PRO A 40 -11.32 2.19 -3.95
N ALA A 41 -10.62 3.33 -3.92
CA ALA A 41 -9.16 3.37 -4.01
C ALA A 41 -8.48 2.72 -2.78
N ILE A 42 -9.08 2.91 -1.59
CA ILE A 42 -8.57 2.32 -0.35
C ILE A 42 -8.91 0.82 -0.28
N MET A 43 -10.12 0.44 -0.68
CA MET A 43 -10.62 -0.94 -0.53
C MET A 43 -10.09 -1.90 -1.59
N TYR A 44 -9.94 -1.47 -2.84
CA TYR A 44 -9.55 -2.34 -3.97
C TYR A 44 -8.08 -2.17 -4.37
N GLY A 45 -7.31 -1.39 -3.62
CA GLY A 45 -5.89 -1.13 -3.86
C GLY A 45 -5.62 -0.64 -5.29
N PRO A 46 -4.65 -1.21 -6.03
CA PRO A 46 -4.26 -0.70 -7.34
C PRO A 46 -5.37 -0.82 -8.40
N ILE A 47 -6.25 -1.82 -8.28
CA ILE A 47 -7.39 -2.00 -9.20
C ILE A 47 -8.41 -0.87 -8.99
N GLY A 48 -8.68 -0.52 -7.72
CA GLY A 48 -9.56 0.60 -7.37
C GLY A 48 -9.04 1.93 -7.88
N PHE A 49 -7.73 2.15 -7.81
CA PHE A 49 -7.11 3.37 -8.31
C PHE A 49 -7.20 3.48 -9.85
N ILE A 50 -6.98 2.38 -10.57
CA ILE A 50 -7.15 2.35 -12.04
C ILE A 50 -8.61 2.68 -12.39
N TYR A 51 -9.57 2.06 -11.72
CA TYR A 51 -11.00 2.32 -11.94
C TYR A 51 -11.35 3.79 -11.71
N LEU A 52 -10.78 4.40 -10.67
CA LEU A 52 -10.94 5.82 -10.37
C LEU A 52 -10.37 6.71 -11.48
N LEU A 53 -9.17 6.40 -12.00
CA LEU A 53 -8.59 7.12 -13.14
C LEU A 53 -9.49 7.07 -14.39
N TYR A 54 -10.22 5.97 -14.59
CA TYR A 54 -11.19 5.83 -15.69
C TYR A 54 -12.47 6.66 -15.48
N GLN A 55 -12.94 6.81 -14.24
CA GLN A 55 -14.16 7.56 -13.94
C GLN A 55 -13.98 9.08 -13.85
N MET A 56 -12.74 9.59 -13.80
CA MET A 56 -12.52 11.03 -13.67
C MET A 56 -13.08 11.82 -14.87
N PRO A 57 -13.89 12.87 -14.62
CA PRO A 57 -14.51 13.67 -15.67
C PRO A 57 -13.48 14.42 -16.55
N THR A 58 -13.88 14.72 -17.78
CA THR A 58 -13.04 15.18 -18.90
C THR A 58 -12.21 16.47 -18.72
N PRO A 59 -12.51 17.47 -17.84
CA PRO A 59 -11.60 18.61 -17.67
C PRO A 59 -10.22 18.22 -17.11
N TYR A 60 -10.09 17.01 -16.54
CA TYR A 60 -8.85 16.50 -15.92
C TYR A 60 -7.92 15.73 -16.88
N ASN A 61 -8.20 15.71 -18.19
CA ASN A 61 -7.36 15.00 -19.17
C ASN A 61 -5.89 15.46 -19.20
N LYS A 62 -5.61 16.73 -18.88
CA LYS A 62 -4.24 17.27 -18.79
C LYS A 62 -3.39 16.53 -17.75
N TYR A 63 -4.04 16.04 -16.69
CA TYR A 63 -3.38 15.42 -15.53
C TYR A 63 -3.41 13.89 -15.52
N LYS A 64 -4.16 13.26 -16.43
CA LYS A 64 -4.19 11.79 -16.55
C LYS A 64 -2.80 11.16 -16.72
N LYS A 65 -1.89 11.84 -17.41
CA LYS A 65 -0.50 11.40 -17.59
C LYS A 65 0.26 11.36 -16.26
N TYR A 66 0.09 12.37 -15.42
CA TYR A 66 0.74 12.42 -14.11
C TYR A 66 0.11 11.43 -13.13
N GLY A 67 -1.22 11.28 -13.15
CA GLY A 67 -1.92 10.27 -12.35
C GLY A 67 -1.46 8.85 -12.68
N ALA A 68 -1.40 8.50 -13.96
CA ALA A 68 -0.87 7.22 -14.41
C ALA A 68 0.61 7.02 -14.04
N MET A 69 1.43 8.06 -14.19
CA MET A 69 2.85 8.01 -13.79
C MET A 69 3.01 7.74 -12.28
N LEU A 70 2.17 8.37 -11.45
CA LEU A 70 2.20 8.21 -9.99
C LEU A 70 1.85 6.78 -9.57
N VAL A 71 0.87 6.15 -10.23
CA VAL A 71 0.55 4.72 -10.03
C VAL A 71 1.73 3.84 -10.36
N ILE A 72 2.35 4.06 -11.53
CA ILE A 72 3.48 3.24 -11.99
C ILE A 72 4.64 3.36 -11.01
N VAL A 73 5.04 4.59 -10.65
CA VAL A 73 6.14 4.85 -9.70
C VAL A 73 5.85 4.19 -8.36
N SER A 74 4.61 4.27 -7.89
CA SER A 74 4.24 3.68 -6.61
C SER A 74 4.22 2.16 -6.63
N PHE A 75 3.72 1.56 -7.71
CA PHE A 75 3.73 0.12 -7.89
C PHE A 75 5.17 -0.41 -7.98
N LEU A 76 6.06 0.29 -8.68
CA LEU A 76 7.49 -0.02 -8.73
C LEU A 76 8.10 0.07 -7.34
N PHE A 77 7.79 1.13 -6.58
CA PHE A 77 8.29 1.29 -5.22
C PHE A 77 7.86 0.15 -4.30
N ILE A 78 6.57 -0.23 -4.32
CA ILE A 78 6.04 -1.37 -3.53
C ILE A 78 6.77 -2.66 -3.94
N SER A 79 6.90 -2.91 -5.24
CA SER A 79 7.57 -4.09 -5.77
C SER A 79 9.03 -4.20 -5.30
N VAL A 80 9.75 -3.08 -5.27
CA VAL A 80 11.13 -3.01 -4.75
C VAL A 80 11.18 -3.28 -3.24
N THR A 81 10.26 -2.73 -2.46
CA THR A 81 10.24 -2.93 -1.00
C THR A 81 9.90 -4.37 -0.59
N GLU A 82 9.00 -5.04 -1.30
CA GLU A 82 8.64 -6.43 -1.00
C GLU A 82 9.63 -7.44 -1.57
N GLY A 83 10.24 -7.15 -2.73
CA GLY A 83 11.22 -8.02 -3.38
C GLY A 83 12.58 -8.08 -2.66
N THR A 84 12.82 -7.20 -1.72
CA THR A 84 14.08 -7.08 -0.96
C THR A 84 13.99 -7.65 0.45
N LYS A 85 12.85 -8.26 0.83
CA LYS A 85 12.73 -8.95 2.11
C LYS A 85 13.59 -10.22 2.09
N GLU A 86 14.51 -10.33 3.03
CA GLU A 86 15.33 -11.50 3.26
C GLU A 86 14.82 -12.22 4.50
N PHE A 87 14.59 -13.53 4.40
CA PHE A 87 14.20 -14.34 5.56
C PHE A 87 15.42 -14.59 6.45
N ILE A 88 15.33 -14.20 7.72
CA ILE A 88 16.41 -14.40 8.70
C ILE A 88 16.06 -15.43 9.78
N GLY A 89 14.78 -15.72 10.01
CA GLY A 89 14.36 -16.75 10.97
C GLY A 89 12.92 -16.58 11.43
N CYS A 90 12.60 -17.22 12.54
CA CYS A 90 11.31 -17.11 13.20
C CYS A 90 11.46 -17.12 14.72
N VAL A 91 10.45 -16.56 15.37
CA VAL A 91 10.27 -16.62 16.81
C VAL A 91 9.15 -17.62 17.08
N CYS A 92 9.44 -18.62 17.90
CA CYS A 92 8.49 -19.60 18.38
C CYS A 92 7.63 -19.03 19.52
N LYS A 93 6.49 -19.65 19.83
CA LYS A 93 5.55 -19.15 20.85
C LYS A 93 6.10 -19.11 22.28
N ASP A 94 7.14 -19.89 22.56
CA ASP A 94 7.86 -19.85 23.84
C ASP A 94 8.98 -18.80 23.87
N GLY A 95 9.15 -18.04 22.78
CA GLY A 95 10.19 -17.02 22.62
C GLY A 95 11.49 -17.54 22.00
N TRP A 96 11.60 -18.84 21.72
CA TRP A 96 12.80 -19.40 21.09
C TRP A 96 12.98 -18.89 19.66
N ARG A 97 14.21 -18.49 19.29
CA ARG A 97 14.55 -18.07 17.92
C ARG A 97 15.10 -19.24 17.12
N SER A 98 14.47 -19.55 16.00
CA SER A 98 14.90 -20.60 15.09
C SER A 98 15.18 -20.04 13.69
N PRO A 99 16.32 -20.37 13.05
CA PRO A 99 16.60 -19.98 11.67
C PRO A 99 15.86 -20.85 10.65
N SER A 100 15.13 -21.89 11.08
CA SER A 100 14.42 -22.80 10.19
C SER A 100 13.12 -22.20 9.65
N THR A 101 12.68 -22.71 8.50
CA THR A 101 11.41 -22.34 7.86
C THR A 101 10.65 -23.57 7.38
N GLY A 102 9.35 -23.41 7.15
CA GLY A 102 8.49 -24.47 6.61
C GLY A 102 7.83 -25.35 7.66
N ARG A 103 7.27 -26.48 7.20
CA ARG A 103 6.46 -27.39 8.03
C ARG A 103 7.31 -28.05 9.12
N GLY A 104 6.79 -28.05 10.35
CA GLY A 104 7.48 -28.60 11.52
C GLY A 104 8.44 -27.61 12.21
N THR A 105 8.64 -26.42 11.66
CA THR A 105 9.36 -25.34 12.35
C THR A 105 8.66 -25.00 13.66
N CYS A 106 9.44 -24.90 14.75
CA CYS A 106 8.94 -24.67 16.11
C CYS A 106 7.93 -25.73 16.61
N SER A 107 7.85 -26.94 16.04
CA SER A 107 6.88 -27.96 16.47
C SER A 107 7.03 -28.35 17.95
N TRP A 108 8.26 -28.40 18.44
CA TRP A 108 8.60 -28.64 19.85
C TRP A 108 8.39 -27.41 20.74
N HIS A 109 8.25 -26.23 20.14
CA HIS A 109 8.16 -24.93 20.79
C HIS A 109 6.74 -24.32 20.69
N GLY A 110 5.71 -25.16 20.47
CA GLY A 110 4.32 -24.73 20.37
C GLY A 110 3.92 -24.07 19.04
N GLY A 111 4.81 -24.12 18.05
CA GLY A 111 4.65 -23.52 16.73
C GLY A 111 5.29 -22.14 16.61
N ILE A 112 5.20 -21.59 15.41
CA ILE A 112 5.70 -20.25 15.09
C ILE A 112 4.74 -19.21 15.67
N ASP A 113 5.30 -18.16 16.26
CA ASP A 113 4.59 -16.94 16.62
C ASP A 113 4.65 -15.94 15.45
N TYR A 114 5.86 -15.54 15.05
CA TYR A 114 6.09 -14.69 13.89
C TYR A 114 7.42 -14.97 13.18
N TYR A 115 7.51 -14.57 11.91
CA TYR A 115 8.72 -14.66 11.10
C TYR A 115 9.51 -13.35 11.15
N ASP A 116 10.83 -13.45 11.29
CA ASP A 116 11.75 -12.33 11.18
C ASP A 116 12.21 -12.17 9.73
N TYR A 117 12.20 -10.92 9.27
CA TYR A 117 12.67 -10.53 7.95
C TYR A 117 13.62 -9.35 8.08
N LYS A 118 14.65 -9.33 7.24
CA LYS A 118 15.54 -8.20 7.05
C LYS A 118 15.16 -7.47 5.77
N TYR A 119 15.17 -6.15 5.83
CA TYR A 119 14.94 -5.30 4.67
C TYR A 119 16.21 -4.60 4.23
N TRP A 120 16.21 -4.07 3.00
CA TRP A 120 17.37 -3.39 2.43
C TRP A 120 17.77 -2.11 3.18
N TRP A 121 16.85 -1.53 3.95
CA TRP A 121 17.08 -0.36 4.79
C TRP A 121 17.58 -0.71 6.20
N ASP A 122 17.62 -2.00 6.59
CA ASP A 122 18.11 -2.45 7.91
C ASP A 122 19.63 -2.70 7.89
N LYS A 123 20.39 -1.84 7.21
CA LYS A 123 21.85 -1.93 7.09
C LYS A 123 22.58 -1.20 8.20
#